data_AF-A0A2V7RGX8-F1
#
_entry.id   AF-A0A2V7RGX8-F1
#
_cell.length_a   1.000
_cell.length_b   1.000
_cell.length_c   1.000
_cell.angle_alpha   90.00
_cell.angle_beta   90.00
_cell.angle_gamma   90.00
#
_symmetry.space_group_name_H-M   'P 1'
#
loop_
_entity.id
_entity.type
_entity.pdbx_description
1 polymer ?
#
loop_
_entity_poly.entity_id
_entity_poly.type
_entity_poly.pdbx_seq_one_letter_code
_entity_poly.pdbx_strand_id
1 'polypeptide(L)'
;MIRLLRAGVRIVCLGLCATLCTACVFTRPVSTKSRPDEVLDLMKRVADWQLAHPSKHDPATWTQCAGYTGFMALAAISSDGRFHAAMLRMGEKNGWKLGTEGSPYLADDHCVGQVYADLYMQHGDSAMIAPMRARFDWILAHPTNDNLSTDRARNPDAGTGWWWCDALFMAPPAWLRLAKATDHQAYLDFMIQHWWQTSE
;
A
#
# COMPACT_ATOMS: atom_id res chain seq x y z
N MET A 1 -28.07 79.45 53.75
CA MET A 1 -27.21 80.39 53.01
C MET A 1 -25.76 80.18 53.45
N ILE A 2 -24.82 79.98 52.50
CA ILE A 2 -23.40 80.47 52.54
C ILE A 2 -22.52 79.82 53.65
N ARG A 3 -21.32 79.26 53.47
CA ARG A 3 -20.32 79.13 52.38
C ARG A 3 -19.22 78.17 52.89
N LEU A 4 -18.51 77.55 51.93
CA LEU A 4 -17.04 77.31 51.84
C LEU A 4 -16.33 76.53 52.98
N LEU A 5 -15.87 75.30 52.69
CA LEU A 5 -14.53 74.94 52.15
C LEU A 5 -13.39 75.08 53.18
N ARG A 6 -12.78 73.95 53.55
CA ARG A 6 -11.32 73.86 53.71
C ARG A 6 -10.80 72.42 53.56
N ALA A 7 -9.67 72.38 52.86
CA ALA A 7 -8.89 71.27 52.36
C ALA A 7 -8.52 70.17 53.37
N GLY A 8 -8.42 68.94 52.87
CA GLY A 8 -7.75 67.82 53.51
C GLY A 8 -7.09 66.93 52.45
N VAL A 9 -5.76 66.97 52.45
CA VAL A 9 -4.81 66.23 51.60
C VAL A 9 -5.04 64.71 51.73
N ARG A 10 -4.77 63.92 50.67
CA ARG A 10 -3.78 62.79 50.69
C ARG A 10 -3.99 61.68 49.64
N ILE A 11 -2.82 61.17 49.22
CA ILE A 11 -2.50 59.79 48.80
C ILE A 11 -2.65 59.43 47.31
N VAL A 12 -1.50 59.49 46.64
CA VAL A 12 -0.89 58.48 45.74
C VAL A 12 -1.73 57.24 45.46
N CYS A 13 -2.02 56.99 44.19
CA CYS A 13 -2.20 55.63 43.67
C CYS A 13 -1.31 55.47 42.44
N LEU A 14 -0.16 54.80 42.62
CA LEU A 14 0.57 54.17 41.52
C LEU A 14 -0.38 53.13 40.91
N GLY A 15 -0.80 53.33 39.67
CA GLY A 15 -1.54 52.34 38.91
C GLY A 15 -0.66 51.12 38.64
N LEU A 16 -0.90 50.04 39.37
CA LEU A 16 -0.34 48.72 39.07
C LEU A 16 -1.10 48.17 37.86
N CYS A 17 -0.51 48.33 36.67
CA CYS A 17 -0.99 47.71 35.45
C CYS A 17 -0.74 46.19 35.54
N ALA A 18 -1.72 45.45 36.06
CA ALA A 18 -1.71 44.00 36.04
C ALA A 18 -2.10 43.51 34.65
N THR A 19 -1.13 43.44 33.73
CA THR A 19 -1.25 42.65 32.51
C THR A 19 -1.46 41.19 32.88
N LEU A 20 -2.72 40.73 32.81
CA LEU A 20 -3.04 39.30 32.79
C LEU A 20 -2.46 38.71 31.50
N CYS A 21 -1.25 38.19 31.60
CA CYS A 21 -0.69 37.30 30.60
C CYS A 21 -1.38 35.94 30.79
N THR A 22 -2.57 35.78 30.18
CA THR A 22 -3.23 34.47 30.11
C THR A 22 -2.41 33.60 29.17
N ALA A 23 -1.41 32.91 29.70
CA ALA A 23 -0.69 31.88 28.99
C ALA A 23 -1.72 30.81 28.60
N CYS A 24 -2.13 30.79 27.33
CA CYS A 24 -2.85 29.67 26.75
C CYS A 24 -1.90 28.47 26.75
N VAL A 25 -1.93 27.70 27.84
CA VAL A 25 -1.30 26.38 27.88
C VAL A 25 -2.12 25.51 26.93
N PHE A 26 -1.60 25.31 25.72
CA PHE A 26 -2.08 24.29 24.82
C PHE A 26 -1.77 22.93 25.43
N THR A 27 -2.66 22.45 26.30
CA THR A 27 -2.68 21.05 26.70
C THR A 27 -3.15 20.27 25.48
N ARG A 28 -2.24 19.50 24.86
CA ARG A 28 -2.67 18.51 23.87
C ARG A 28 -3.57 17.52 24.63
N PRO A 29 -4.79 17.24 24.16
CA PRO A 29 -5.61 16.22 24.77
C PRO A 29 -4.83 14.91 24.77
N VAL A 30 -4.70 14.30 25.95
CA VAL A 30 -4.10 12.97 26.07
C VAL A 30 -5.06 12.01 25.37
N SER A 31 -4.57 11.38 24.31
CA SER A 31 -5.32 10.35 23.60
C SER A 31 -5.62 9.21 24.58
N THR A 32 -6.88 8.81 24.63
CA THR A 32 -7.34 7.67 25.43
C THR A 32 -7.16 6.34 24.70
N LYS A 33 -6.70 6.38 23.44
CA LYS A 33 -6.47 5.20 22.61
C LYS A 33 -5.14 4.56 22.94
N SER A 34 -5.09 3.23 22.80
CA SER A 34 -3.82 2.52 22.88
C SER A 34 -2.94 2.90 21.67
N ARG A 35 -1.61 2.79 21.81
CA ARG A 35 -0.70 3.06 20.68
C ARG A 35 -1.04 2.24 19.42
N PRO A 36 -1.38 0.94 19.51
CA PRO A 36 -1.86 0.18 18.36
C PRO A 36 -3.10 0.78 17.69
N ASP A 37 -4.09 1.25 18.47
CA ASP A 37 -5.31 1.85 17.92
C ASP A 37 -5.00 3.19 17.21
N GLU A 38 -4.09 3.99 17.77
CA GLU A 38 -3.64 5.24 17.12
C GLU A 38 -2.92 4.97 15.80
N VAL A 39 -2.06 3.95 15.75
CA VAL A 39 -1.37 3.54 14.52
C VAL A 39 -2.38 3.03 13.49
N LEU A 40 -3.35 2.20 13.91
CA LEU A 40 -4.40 1.70 13.01
C LEU A 40 -5.25 2.85 12.45
N ASP A 41 -5.62 3.83 13.27
CA ASP A 41 -6.33 5.04 12.80
C ASP A 41 -5.50 5.82 11.78
N LEU A 42 -4.19 5.96 12.01
CA LEU A 42 -3.30 6.63 11.06
C LEU A 42 -3.22 5.87 9.73
N MET A 43 -3.06 4.54 9.77
CA MET A 43 -3.06 3.69 8.57
C MET A 43 -4.36 3.86 7.77
N LYS A 44 -5.51 3.83 8.46
CA LYS A 44 -6.83 4.05 7.85
C LYS A 44 -6.94 5.42 7.19
N ARG A 45 -6.46 6.48 7.85
CA ARG A 45 -6.49 7.85 7.30
C ARG A 45 -5.64 8.00 6.05
N VAL A 46 -4.43 7.43 6.04
CA VAL A 46 -3.55 7.44 4.85
C VAL A 46 -4.19 6.65 3.71
N ALA A 47 -4.78 5.49 4.03
CA ALA A 47 -5.43 4.66 3.04
C ALA A 47 -6.66 5.33 2.42
N ASP A 48 -7.50 5.97 3.25
CA ASP A 48 -8.64 6.77 2.79
C ASP A 48 -8.20 7.89 1.85
N TRP A 49 -7.14 8.61 2.22
CA TRP A 49 -6.60 9.66 1.37
C TRP A 49 -6.17 9.10 0.02
N GLN A 50 -5.43 7.98 -0.01
CA GLN A 50 -4.96 7.40 -1.25
C GLN A 50 -6.10 6.87 -2.14
N LEU A 51 -7.15 6.28 -1.55
CA LEU A 51 -8.33 5.83 -2.30
C LEU A 51 -9.16 7.00 -2.86
N ALA A 52 -9.19 8.14 -2.16
CA ALA A 52 -9.83 9.36 -2.63
C ALA A 52 -9.01 10.12 -3.69
N HIS A 53 -7.71 9.85 -3.79
CA HIS A 53 -6.79 10.48 -4.73
C HIS A 53 -6.06 9.43 -5.57
N PRO A 54 -6.80 8.67 -6.42
CA PRO A 54 -6.20 7.60 -7.20
C PRO A 54 -5.12 8.15 -8.12
N SER A 55 -4.02 7.41 -8.22
CA SER A 55 -2.95 7.71 -9.16
C SER A 55 -3.43 7.57 -10.61
N LYS A 56 -2.78 8.30 -11.53
CA LYS A 56 -3.05 8.26 -12.97
C LYS A 56 -2.45 7.03 -13.67
N HIS A 57 -1.57 6.30 -12.99
CA HIS A 57 -0.98 5.07 -13.50
C HIS A 57 -2.05 3.98 -13.68
N ASP A 58 -1.85 3.09 -14.65
CA ASP A 58 -2.74 1.96 -14.88
C ASP A 58 -2.94 1.16 -13.58
N PRO A 59 -4.18 0.82 -13.18
CA PRO A 59 -4.43 0.10 -11.93
C PRO A 59 -3.70 -1.24 -11.80
N ALA A 60 -3.37 -1.93 -12.89
CA ALA A 60 -2.65 -3.20 -12.85
C ALA A 60 -1.12 -3.05 -12.76
N THR A 61 -0.59 -1.82 -12.83
CA THR A 61 0.86 -1.58 -12.77
C THR A 61 1.43 -1.80 -11.35
N TRP A 62 2.74 -2.02 -11.28
CA TRP A 62 3.44 -2.32 -10.02
C TRP A 62 3.33 -1.22 -8.96
N THR A 63 3.35 0.05 -9.37
CA THR A 63 3.24 1.20 -8.43
C THR A 63 1.92 1.18 -7.66
N GLN A 64 0.84 0.79 -8.33
CA GLN A 64 -0.49 0.66 -7.73
C GLN A 64 -0.55 -0.59 -6.87
N CYS A 65 -0.04 -1.71 -7.39
CA CYS A 65 0.03 -2.97 -6.65
C CYS A 65 0.75 -2.84 -5.31
N ALA A 66 1.88 -2.13 -5.24
CA ALA A 66 2.60 -1.90 -4.00
C ALA A 66 1.68 -1.28 -2.92
N GLY A 67 0.83 -0.32 -3.30
CA GLY A 67 -0.21 0.22 -2.42
C GLY A 67 -1.32 -0.79 -2.10
N TYR A 68 -1.76 -1.57 -3.08
CA TYR A 68 -2.84 -2.55 -2.91
C TYR A 68 -2.49 -3.68 -1.94
N THR A 69 -1.27 -4.18 -1.97
CA THR A 69 -0.78 -5.15 -0.97
C THR A 69 -0.86 -4.57 0.45
N GLY A 70 -0.57 -3.27 0.62
CA GLY A 70 -0.78 -2.53 1.87
C GLY A 70 -2.26 -2.44 2.27
N PHE A 71 -3.18 -2.21 1.32
CA PHE A 71 -4.62 -2.24 1.61
C PHE A 71 -5.11 -3.62 2.03
N MET A 72 -4.62 -4.69 1.40
CA MET A 72 -4.94 -6.07 1.80
C MET A 72 -4.42 -6.39 3.22
N ALA A 73 -3.21 -5.94 3.55
CA ALA A 73 -2.67 -6.08 4.91
C ALA A 73 -3.48 -5.27 5.95
N LEU A 74 -3.87 -4.04 5.62
CA LEU A 74 -4.74 -3.21 6.47
C LEU A 74 -6.12 -3.85 6.64
N ALA A 75 -6.71 -4.38 5.57
CA ALA A 75 -7.99 -5.07 5.62
C ALA A 75 -7.97 -6.30 6.54
N ALA A 76 -6.83 -7.01 6.62
CA ALA A 76 -6.70 -8.19 7.49
C ALA A 76 -6.69 -7.86 9.00
N ILE A 77 -6.30 -6.64 9.39
CA ILE A 77 -6.20 -6.23 10.80
C ILE A 77 -7.29 -5.24 11.22
N SER A 78 -8.03 -4.69 10.25
CA SER A 78 -9.09 -3.72 10.48
C SER A 78 -10.45 -4.40 10.53
N SER A 79 -11.28 -4.06 11.51
CA SER A 79 -12.71 -4.43 11.53
C SER A 79 -13.54 -3.71 10.46
N ASP A 80 -12.97 -2.70 9.80
CA ASP A 80 -13.60 -1.94 8.73
C ASP A 80 -13.36 -2.60 7.36
N GLY A 81 -14.43 -3.10 6.76
CA GLY A 81 -14.39 -3.81 5.48
C GLY A 81 -14.22 -2.92 4.25
N ARG A 82 -14.16 -1.60 4.38
CA ARG A 82 -14.10 -0.70 3.20
C ARG A 82 -12.85 -0.86 2.34
N PHE A 83 -11.69 -1.16 2.96
CA PHE A 83 -10.43 -1.36 2.24
C PHE A 83 -10.44 -2.67 1.44
N HIS A 84 -10.98 -3.72 2.05
CA HIS A 84 -11.24 -4.99 1.37
C HIS A 84 -12.18 -4.79 0.18
N ALA A 85 -13.32 -4.12 0.40
CA ALA A 85 -14.28 -3.83 -0.65
C ALA A 85 -13.70 -2.95 -1.77
N ALA A 86 -12.74 -2.07 -1.46
CA ALA A 86 -12.03 -1.29 -2.47
C ALA A 86 -11.15 -2.17 -3.36
N MET A 87 -10.50 -3.19 -2.80
CA MET A 87 -9.68 -4.13 -3.56
C MET A 87 -10.52 -5.06 -4.44
N LEU A 88 -11.68 -5.51 -3.95
CA LEU A 88 -12.67 -6.21 -4.79
C LEU A 88 -13.08 -5.37 -6.00
N ARG A 89 -13.53 -4.13 -5.77
CA ARG A 89 -13.95 -3.22 -6.87
C ARG A 89 -12.82 -2.95 -7.87
N MET A 90 -11.58 -2.84 -7.39
CA MET A 90 -10.41 -2.68 -8.26
C MET A 90 -10.21 -3.92 -9.15
N GLY A 91 -10.24 -5.12 -8.57
CA GLY A 91 -10.09 -6.36 -9.32
C GLY A 91 -11.20 -6.57 -10.36
N GLU A 92 -12.45 -6.32 -9.98
CA GLU A 92 -13.60 -6.35 -10.88
C GLU A 92 -13.45 -5.35 -12.04
N LYS A 93 -13.07 -4.10 -11.73
CA LYS A 93 -12.86 -3.06 -12.75
C LYS A 93 -11.74 -3.41 -13.73
N ASN A 94 -10.68 -4.05 -13.25
CA ASN A 94 -9.58 -4.51 -14.10
C ASN A 94 -9.90 -5.81 -14.85
N GLY A 95 -11.05 -6.44 -14.56
CA GLY A 95 -11.40 -7.75 -15.08
C GLY A 95 -10.39 -8.83 -14.68
N TRP A 96 -9.76 -8.68 -13.50
CA TRP A 96 -8.77 -9.60 -12.94
C TRP A 96 -7.53 -9.83 -13.80
N LYS A 97 -7.25 -8.92 -14.74
CA LYS A 97 -6.10 -9.00 -15.64
C LYS A 97 -4.85 -8.48 -14.97
N LEU A 98 -3.74 -9.19 -15.18
CA LEU A 98 -2.39 -8.73 -14.83
C LEU A 98 -1.99 -7.51 -15.66
N GLY A 99 -0.89 -6.85 -15.26
CA GLY A 99 -0.30 -5.76 -16.02
C GLY A 99 0.04 -6.18 -17.46
N THR A 100 0.10 -5.22 -18.37
CA THR A 100 0.38 -5.47 -19.80
C THR A 100 1.40 -4.48 -20.36
N GLU A 101 2.18 -3.85 -19.49
CA GLU A 101 3.15 -2.84 -19.90
C GLU A 101 4.40 -3.45 -20.55
N GLY A 102 4.73 -4.71 -20.21
CA GLY A 102 5.91 -5.38 -20.70
C GLY A 102 5.68 -6.75 -21.33
N SER A 103 6.77 -7.52 -21.34
CA SER A 103 6.76 -8.92 -21.74
C SER A 103 5.90 -9.76 -20.76
N PRO A 104 5.33 -10.91 -21.17
CA PRO A 104 4.64 -11.81 -20.25
C PRO A 104 5.46 -12.18 -18.99
N TYR A 105 6.79 -12.16 -19.08
CA TYR A 105 7.71 -12.49 -17.97
C TYR A 105 7.99 -11.31 -17.03
N LEU A 106 7.61 -10.08 -17.39
CA LEU A 106 7.96 -8.88 -16.63
C LEU A 106 7.38 -8.96 -15.21
N ALA A 107 8.26 -8.88 -14.21
CA ALA A 107 7.86 -9.08 -12.83
C ALA A 107 6.84 -8.04 -12.35
N ASP A 108 6.99 -6.78 -12.76
CA ASP A 108 6.07 -5.69 -12.45
C ASP A 108 4.62 -6.01 -12.82
N ASP A 109 4.42 -6.60 -14.01
CA ASP A 109 3.10 -6.95 -14.52
C ASP A 109 2.45 -8.10 -13.72
N HIS A 110 3.22 -8.86 -12.94
CA HIS A 110 2.70 -9.95 -12.10
C HIS A 110 2.19 -9.45 -10.75
N CYS A 111 2.64 -8.28 -10.30
CA CYS A 111 2.44 -7.81 -8.93
C CYS A 111 0.97 -7.81 -8.51
N VAL A 112 0.08 -7.24 -9.32
CA VAL A 112 -1.36 -7.13 -8.97
C VAL A 112 -2.01 -8.50 -8.73
N GLY A 113 -1.44 -9.57 -9.31
CA GLY A 113 -1.85 -10.95 -9.08
C GLY A 113 -1.80 -11.39 -7.61
N GLN A 114 -0.96 -10.76 -6.79
CA GLN A 114 -0.93 -11.01 -5.33
C GLN A 114 -2.30 -10.72 -4.70
N VAL A 115 -2.89 -9.57 -5.04
CA VAL A 115 -4.20 -9.13 -4.52
C VAL A 115 -5.30 -10.04 -5.03
N TYR A 116 -5.24 -10.43 -6.30
CA TYR A 116 -6.24 -11.30 -6.91
C TYR A 116 -6.24 -12.70 -6.31
N ALA A 117 -5.06 -13.27 -6.05
CA ALA A 117 -4.96 -14.56 -5.37
C ALA A 117 -5.43 -14.48 -3.91
N ASP A 118 -5.12 -13.40 -3.19
CA ASP A 118 -5.60 -13.20 -1.82
C ASP A 118 -7.13 -13.08 -1.77
N LEU A 119 -7.73 -12.35 -2.71
CA LEU A 119 -9.19 -12.24 -2.83
C LEU A 119 -9.81 -13.59 -3.24
N TYR A 120 -9.21 -14.33 -4.18
CA TYR A 120 -9.66 -15.68 -4.52
C TYR A 120 -9.67 -16.61 -3.32
N MET A 121 -8.61 -16.62 -2.50
CA MET A 121 -8.56 -17.45 -1.29
C MET A 121 -9.65 -17.09 -0.27
N GLN A 122 -10.19 -15.86 -0.31
CA GLN A 122 -11.24 -15.40 0.59
C GLN A 122 -12.65 -15.66 0.04
N HIS A 123 -12.84 -15.61 -1.29
CA HIS A 123 -14.16 -15.64 -1.94
C HIS A 123 -14.44 -16.91 -2.77
N GLY A 124 -13.39 -17.62 -3.19
CA GLY A 124 -13.49 -18.85 -3.97
C GLY A 124 -13.89 -18.67 -5.45
N ASP A 125 -14.02 -17.44 -5.95
CA ASP A 125 -14.39 -17.20 -7.34
C ASP A 125 -13.17 -17.37 -8.27
N SER A 126 -13.16 -18.49 -9.01
CA SER A 126 -12.11 -18.82 -9.98
C SER A 126 -11.85 -17.73 -11.02
N ALA A 127 -12.83 -16.88 -11.34
CA ALA A 127 -12.64 -15.77 -12.29
C ALA A 127 -11.57 -14.78 -11.82
N MET A 128 -11.35 -14.66 -10.51
CA MET A 128 -10.36 -13.76 -9.91
C MET A 128 -8.92 -14.13 -10.28
N ILE A 129 -8.62 -15.40 -10.50
CA ILE A 129 -7.26 -15.87 -10.81
C ILE A 129 -7.12 -16.42 -12.22
N ALA A 130 -8.22 -16.63 -12.96
CA ALA A 130 -8.18 -17.25 -14.28
C ALA A 130 -7.22 -16.55 -15.26
N PRO A 131 -7.19 -15.20 -15.38
CA PRO A 131 -6.24 -14.54 -16.28
C PRO A 131 -4.77 -14.70 -15.86
N MET A 132 -4.49 -14.60 -14.56
CA MET A 132 -3.15 -14.83 -14.00
C MET A 132 -2.69 -16.26 -14.24
N ARG A 133 -3.57 -17.24 -13.97
CA ARG A 133 -3.28 -18.66 -14.20
C ARG A 133 -2.95 -18.93 -15.65
N ALA A 134 -3.77 -18.42 -16.58
CA ALA A 134 -3.52 -18.58 -18.01
C ALA A 134 -2.16 -18.01 -18.44
N ARG A 135 -1.76 -16.83 -17.92
CA ARG A 135 -0.43 -16.27 -18.21
C ARG A 135 0.68 -17.12 -17.61
N PHE A 136 0.56 -17.57 -16.36
CA PHE A 136 1.62 -18.33 -15.69
C PHE A 136 1.79 -19.72 -16.31
N ASP A 137 0.69 -20.38 -16.70
CA ASP A 137 0.73 -21.62 -17.50
C ASP A 137 1.46 -21.40 -18.83
N TRP A 138 1.20 -20.28 -19.50
CA TRP A 138 1.89 -19.94 -20.74
C TRP A 138 3.39 -19.72 -20.51
N ILE A 139 3.78 -19.02 -19.43
CA ILE A 139 5.19 -18.81 -19.06
C ILE A 139 5.89 -20.15 -18.81
N LEU A 140 5.27 -21.07 -18.06
CA LEU A 140 5.82 -22.40 -17.82
C LEU A 140 6.03 -23.20 -19.12
N ALA A 141 5.14 -23.01 -20.11
CA ALA A 141 5.27 -23.65 -21.42
C ALA A 141 6.28 -22.96 -22.37
N HIS A 142 6.70 -21.74 -22.05
CA HIS A 142 7.61 -20.94 -22.87
C HIS A 142 8.70 -20.32 -21.97
N PRO A 143 9.63 -21.12 -21.41
CA PRO A 143 10.68 -20.57 -20.55
C PRO A 143 11.61 -19.62 -21.32
N THR A 144 12.06 -18.55 -20.66
CA THR A 144 13.13 -17.67 -21.16
C THR A 144 14.50 -18.32 -20.98
N ASN A 145 15.53 -17.70 -21.55
CA ASN A 145 16.91 -18.03 -21.20
C ASN A 145 17.16 -17.84 -19.69
N ASP A 146 17.97 -18.73 -19.13
CA ASP A 146 18.22 -18.90 -17.69
C ASP A 146 19.28 -17.96 -17.11
N ASN A 147 19.64 -16.89 -17.82
CA ASN A 147 20.65 -15.93 -17.37
C ASN A 147 20.08 -14.52 -17.22
N LEU A 148 20.58 -13.78 -16.23
CA LEU A 148 20.12 -12.42 -15.89
C LEU A 148 20.84 -11.31 -16.65
N SER A 149 21.58 -11.63 -17.72
CA SER A 149 22.30 -10.61 -18.46
C SER A 149 21.34 -9.60 -19.06
N THR A 150 21.62 -8.32 -18.85
CA THR A 150 20.90 -7.20 -19.48
C THR A 150 21.47 -6.85 -20.86
N ASP A 151 22.55 -7.54 -21.28
CA ASP A 151 23.15 -7.41 -22.61
C ASP A 151 22.41 -8.31 -23.61
N ARG A 152 21.74 -7.71 -24.60
CA ARG A 152 21.00 -8.44 -25.64
C ARG A 152 21.85 -9.37 -26.49
N ALA A 153 23.16 -9.13 -26.58
CA ALA A 153 24.06 -10.04 -27.28
C ALA A 153 24.32 -11.34 -26.49
N ARG A 154 24.14 -11.32 -25.18
CA ARG A 154 24.32 -12.46 -24.27
C ARG A 154 23.00 -13.13 -23.89
N ASN A 155 21.93 -12.35 -23.86
CA ASN A 155 20.59 -12.82 -23.56
C ASN A 155 19.57 -12.18 -24.52
N PRO A 156 18.99 -12.92 -25.47
CA PRO A 156 17.95 -12.36 -26.33
C PRO A 156 16.71 -11.91 -25.53
N ASP A 157 16.49 -12.48 -24.34
CA ASP A 157 15.40 -12.14 -23.41
C ASP A 157 15.82 -11.07 -22.38
N ALA A 158 16.94 -10.38 -22.60
CA ALA A 158 17.42 -9.33 -21.72
C ALA A 158 16.32 -8.30 -21.42
N GLY A 159 16.14 -8.01 -20.13
CA GLY A 159 15.13 -7.07 -19.64
C GLY A 159 13.73 -7.66 -19.42
N THR A 160 13.49 -8.94 -19.71
CA THR A 160 12.15 -9.54 -19.60
C THR A 160 11.93 -10.33 -18.30
N GLY A 161 12.96 -10.99 -17.75
CA GLY A 161 12.88 -11.78 -16.52
C GLY A 161 13.16 -10.99 -15.23
N TRP A 162 13.51 -11.69 -14.14
CA TRP A 162 13.71 -11.09 -12.80
C TRP A 162 15.16 -10.66 -12.59
N TRP A 163 15.63 -9.70 -13.37
CA TRP A 163 17.06 -9.29 -13.38
C TRP A 163 17.40 -8.20 -12.36
N TRP A 164 16.43 -7.67 -11.61
CA TRP A 164 16.62 -6.61 -10.62
C TRP A 164 15.99 -6.97 -9.27
N CYS A 165 16.46 -6.36 -8.19
CA CYS A 165 16.04 -6.73 -6.84
C CYS A 165 14.54 -6.49 -6.57
N ASP A 166 13.95 -5.42 -7.08
CA ASP A 166 12.52 -5.14 -6.84
C ASP A 166 11.62 -6.23 -7.45
N ALA A 167 12.07 -6.95 -8.49
CA ALA A 167 11.35 -8.08 -9.07
C ALA A 167 11.00 -9.15 -8.01
N LEU A 168 11.83 -9.29 -6.97
CA LEU A 168 11.61 -10.22 -5.87
C LEU A 168 10.39 -9.88 -5.01
N PHE A 169 9.97 -8.61 -5.00
CA PHE A 169 8.70 -8.20 -4.40
C PHE A 169 7.53 -8.37 -5.37
N MET A 170 7.75 -8.11 -6.66
CA MET A 170 6.67 -8.04 -7.64
C MET A 170 6.11 -9.41 -8.00
N ALA A 171 6.96 -10.35 -8.44
CA ALA A 171 6.48 -11.60 -9.03
C ALA A 171 6.42 -12.79 -8.05
N PRO A 172 7.47 -13.13 -7.27
CA PRO A 172 7.48 -14.33 -6.44
C PRO A 172 6.23 -14.52 -5.56
N PRO A 173 5.71 -13.48 -4.87
CA PRO A 173 4.55 -13.67 -4.03
C PRO A 173 3.25 -13.92 -4.81
N ALA A 174 3.16 -13.54 -6.08
CA ALA A 174 2.02 -13.88 -6.94
C ALA A 174 2.08 -15.36 -7.36
N TRP A 175 3.26 -15.84 -7.76
CA TRP A 175 3.50 -17.26 -8.10
C TRP A 175 3.24 -18.19 -6.91
N LEU A 176 3.76 -17.83 -5.73
CA LEU A 176 3.54 -18.59 -4.49
C LEU A 176 2.06 -18.71 -4.13
N ARG A 177 1.31 -17.58 -4.23
CA ARG A 177 -0.12 -17.58 -3.93
C ARG A 177 -0.92 -18.37 -4.95
N LEU A 178 -0.55 -18.31 -6.24
CA LEU A 178 -1.19 -19.13 -7.27
C LEU A 178 -0.91 -20.63 -7.01
N ALA A 179 0.32 -20.99 -6.64
CA ALA A 179 0.66 -22.36 -6.24
C ALA A 179 -0.26 -22.84 -5.11
N LYS A 180 -0.38 -22.05 -4.04
CA LYS A 180 -1.29 -22.35 -2.92
C LYS A 180 -2.77 -22.43 -3.34
N ALA A 181 -3.21 -21.54 -4.22
CA ALA A 181 -4.60 -21.45 -4.68
C ALA A 181 -5.02 -22.63 -5.57
N THR A 182 -4.07 -23.28 -6.25
CA THR A 182 -4.32 -24.29 -7.27
C THR A 182 -3.74 -25.67 -6.95
N ASP A 183 -2.93 -25.77 -5.89
CA ASP A 183 -2.15 -26.97 -5.53
C ASP A 183 -1.23 -27.45 -6.67
N HIS A 184 -0.74 -26.52 -7.49
CA HIS A 184 0.10 -26.84 -8.67
C HIS A 184 1.57 -26.52 -8.40
N GLN A 185 2.33 -27.57 -8.07
CA GLN A 185 3.74 -27.49 -7.64
C GLN A 185 4.65 -26.76 -8.64
N ALA A 186 4.39 -26.86 -9.95
CA ALA A 186 5.22 -26.23 -10.98
C ALA A 186 5.34 -24.70 -10.84
N TYR A 187 4.31 -24.03 -10.29
CA TYR A 187 4.39 -22.59 -10.01
C TYR A 187 5.38 -22.28 -8.86
N LEU A 188 5.43 -23.13 -7.85
CA LEU A 188 6.35 -22.99 -6.72
C LEU A 188 7.79 -23.27 -7.16
N ASP A 189 8.00 -24.30 -7.97
CA ASP A 189 9.32 -24.65 -8.50
C ASP A 189 9.88 -23.53 -9.37
N PHE A 190 9.07 -22.96 -10.27
CA PHE A 190 9.45 -21.81 -11.08
C PHE A 190 9.84 -20.61 -10.21
N MET A 191 9.04 -20.29 -9.20
CA MET A 191 9.32 -19.18 -8.29
C MET A 191 10.62 -19.36 -7.52
N ILE A 192 10.85 -20.55 -6.95
CA ILE A 192 12.07 -20.85 -6.18
C ILE A 192 13.30 -20.77 -7.08
N GLN A 193 13.26 -21.34 -8.28
CA GLN A 193 14.37 -21.27 -9.22
C GLN A 193 14.74 -19.81 -9.53
N HIS A 194 13.75 -18.99 -9.89
CA HIS A 194 14.01 -17.61 -10.27
C HIS A 194 14.37 -16.73 -9.06
N TRP A 195 13.86 -17.02 -7.87
CA TRP A 195 14.30 -16.36 -6.64
C TRP A 195 15.81 -16.48 -6.45
N TRP A 196 16.34 -17.71 -6.51
CA TRP A 196 17.76 -17.95 -6.33
C TRP A 196 18.61 -17.40 -7.47
N GLN A 197 18.10 -17.38 -8.70
CA GLN A 197 18.81 -16.72 -9.80
C GLN A 197 18.98 -15.21 -9.54
N THR A 198 17.97 -14.55 -8.98
CA THR A 198 17.96 -13.10 -8.76
C THR A 198 18.66 -12.66 -7.47
N SER A 199 18.67 -13.51 -6.43
CA SER A 199 19.17 -13.12 -5.10
C SER A 199 20.65 -13.40 -4.85
N GLU A 200 21.31 -14.16 -5.74
CA GLU A 200 22.72 -14.55 -5.65
C GLU A 200 23.61 -13.66 -6.53
#